data_AF-A0A241WIS3-F1
#
_entry.id   AF-A0A241WIS3-F1
#
_cell.length_a   1.000
_cell.length_b   1.000
_cell.length_c   1.000
_cell.angle_alpha   90.00
_cell.angle_beta   90.00
_cell.angle_gamma   90.00
#
_symmetry.space_group_name_H-M   'P 1'
#
loop_
_entity.id
_entity.type
_entity.pdbx_description
1 polymer ?
#
loop_
_entity_poly.entity_id
_entity_poly.type
_entity_poly.pdbx_seq_one_letter_code
_entity_poly.pdbx_strand_id
1 'polypeptide(L)'
;MLNFGLNVLLVLLFSVHVFFAFKGFRDSKVQLMHLLRQGVVDNVFRQSKKTLYLLLIPAVLITSIATWSFYNVLTYCGASAFILYITLGAFALYSMTVLAAFLFCKVIQLAAYKAGL
;
A
#
# COMPACT_ATOMS: atom_id res chain seq x y z
N MET A 1 7.71 24.74 6.89
CA MET A 1 7.58 23.56 7.79
C MET A 1 6.11 23.22 7.88
N LEU A 2 5.69 22.01 7.47
CA LEU A 2 4.31 21.57 7.72
C LEU A 2 4.04 21.65 9.23
N ASN A 3 2.89 22.18 9.65
CA ASN A 3 2.50 22.25 11.06
C ASN A 3 2.59 20.85 11.69
N PHE A 4 3.19 20.70 12.87
CA PHE A 4 3.39 19.40 13.54
C PHE A 4 2.07 18.61 13.63
N GLY A 5 0.97 19.28 13.99
CA GLY A 5 -0.36 18.67 14.02
C GLY A 5 -0.83 18.13 12.66
N LEU A 6 -0.47 18.79 11.56
CA LEU A 6 -0.78 18.33 10.21
C LEU A 6 0.03 17.08 9.83
N ASN A 7 1.31 17.01 10.21
CA ASN A 7 2.12 15.80 9.99
C ASN A 7 1.54 14.61 10.76
N VAL A 8 1.16 14.80 12.02
CA VAL A 8 0.53 13.75 12.85
C VAL A 8 -0.78 13.29 12.21
N LEU A 9 -1.64 14.22 11.79
CA LEU A 9 -2.90 13.89 11.14
C LEU A 9 -2.70 13.09 9.85
N LEU A 10 -1.75 13.49 9.00
CA LEU A 10 -1.41 12.79 7.76
C LEU A 10 -0.94 11.35 8.02
N VAL A 11 -0.07 11.16 9.02
CA VAL A 11 0.43 9.83 9.40
C VAL A 11 -0.71 8.95 9.93
N LEU A 12 -1.62 9.50 10.75
CA LEU A 12 -2.78 8.77 11.26
C LEU A 12 -3.74 8.37 10.14
N LEU A 13 -4.12 9.30 9.27
CA LEU A 13 -5.01 9.03 8.13
C LEU A 13 -4.40 7.97 7.20
N PHE A 14 -3.11 8.09 6.89
CA PHE A 14 -2.41 7.11 6.07
C PHE A 14 -2.34 5.73 6.76
N SER A 15 -2.07 5.69 8.06
CA SER A 15 -2.06 4.43 8.83
C SER A 15 -3.42 3.74 8.82
N VAL A 16 -4.50 4.51 8.99
CA VAL A 16 -5.88 4.00 8.86
C VAL A 16 -6.13 3.46 7.45
N HIS A 17 -5.67 4.16 6.42
CA HIS A 17 -5.80 3.71 5.03
C HIS A 17 -5.07 2.38 4.78
N VAL A 18 -3.83 2.25 5.25
CA VAL A 18 -3.05 0.99 5.16
C VAL A 18 -3.74 -0.13 5.93
N PHE A 19 -4.32 0.15 7.10
CA PHE A 19 -5.10 -0.84 7.85
C PHE A 19 -6.33 -1.34 7.07
N PHE A 20 -7.09 -0.43 6.45
CA PHE A 20 -8.21 -0.82 5.58
C PHE A 20 -7.76 -1.60 4.35
N ALA A 21 -6.64 -1.22 3.72
CA ALA A 21 -6.06 -1.95 2.60
C ALA A 21 -5.66 -3.38 3.02
N PHE A 22 -5.04 -3.54 4.19
CA PHE A 22 -4.70 -4.85 4.75
C PHE A 22 -5.95 -5.71 5.01
N LYS A 23 -6.98 -5.14 5.62
CA LYS A 23 -8.26 -5.83 5.84
C LYS A 23 -8.89 -6.26 4.52
N GLY A 24 -8.95 -5.36 3.54
CA GLY A 24 -9.49 -5.66 2.21
C GLY A 24 -8.69 -6.72 1.46
N PHE A 25 -7.36 -6.74 1.60
CA PHE A 25 -6.50 -7.79 1.07
C PHE A 25 -6.82 -9.15 1.72
N ARG A 26 -6.93 -9.18 3.06
CA ARG A 26 -7.23 -10.41 3.82
C ARG A 26 -8.56 -11.02 3.40
N ASP A 27 -9.59 -10.19 3.24
CA ASP A 27 -10.92 -10.63 2.82
C ASP A 27 -10.92 -11.14 1.35
N SER A 28 -10.06 -10.55 0.50
CA SER A 28 -9.92 -10.91 -0.92
C SER A 28 -9.02 -12.14 -1.17
N LYS A 29 -8.27 -12.61 -0.15
CA LYS A 29 -7.30 -13.70 -0.28
C LYS A 29 -7.92 -15.00 -0.82
N VAL A 30 -9.13 -15.33 -0.38
CA VAL A 30 -9.81 -16.58 -0.79
C VAL A 30 -10.12 -16.56 -2.29
N GLN A 31 -10.65 -15.44 -2.78
CA GLN A 31 -10.96 -15.28 -4.20
C GLN A 31 -9.69 -15.25 -5.06
N LEU A 32 -8.62 -14.60 -4.57
CA LEU A 32 -7.32 -14.63 -5.26
C LEU A 32 -6.75 -16.05 -5.33
N MET A 33 -6.81 -16.83 -4.24
CA MET A 33 -6.37 -18.23 -4.24
C MET A 33 -7.14 -19.09 -5.24
N HIS A 34 -8.44 -18.84 -5.40
CA HIS A 34 -9.24 -19.54 -6.41
C HIS A 34 -8.75 -19.22 -7.83
N LEU A 35 -8.56 -17.94 -8.15
CA LEU A 35 -8.04 -17.50 -9.45
C LEU A 35 -6.62 -18.04 -9.73
N LEU A 36 -5.75 -18.04 -8.72
CA LEU A 36 -4.40 -18.63 -8.81
C LEU A 36 -4.46 -20.13 -9.12
N ARG A 37 -5.37 -20.86 -8.46
CA ARG A 37 -5.53 -22.31 -8.64
C ARG A 37 -6.06 -22.67 -10.04
N GLN A 38 -6.84 -21.79 -10.65
CA GLN A 38 -7.32 -21.97 -12.02
C GLN A 38 -6.24 -21.69 -13.09
N GLY A 39 -5.05 -21.20 -12.69
CA GLY A 39 -3.96 -20.88 -13.63
C GLY A 39 -4.25 -19.68 -14.54
N VAL A 40 -5.31 -18.92 -14.26
CA VAL A 40 -5.77 -17.81 -15.13
C VAL A 40 -5.06 -16.50 -14.80
N VAL A 41 -4.33 -16.45 -13.68
CA VAL A 41 -3.68 -15.24 -13.17
C VAL A 41 -2.65 -14.67 -14.14
N ASP A 42 -1.88 -15.49 -14.86
CA ASP A 42 -0.85 -14.97 -15.77
C ASP A 42 -1.47 -14.19 -16.94
N ASN A 43 -2.56 -14.70 -17.50
CA ASN A 43 -3.25 -14.05 -18.60
C ASN A 43 -3.98 -12.77 -18.14
N VAL A 44 -4.63 -12.84 -16.98
CA VAL A 44 -5.32 -11.71 -16.33
C VAL A 44 -4.32 -10.63 -15.91
N PHE A 45 -3.15 -11.02 -15.40
CA PHE A 45 -2.05 -10.13 -15.05
C PHE A 45 -1.47 -9.45 -16.29
N ARG A 46 -1.25 -10.19 -17.37
CA ARG A 46 -0.75 -9.62 -18.64
C ARG A 46 -1.67 -8.53 -19.17
N GLN A 47 -2.98 -8.71 -19.05
CA GLN A 47 -3.99 -7.74 -19.47
C GLN A 47 -4.06 -6.52 -18.54
N SER A 48 -3.81 -6.73 -17.25
CA SER A 48 -4.02 -5.71 -16.21
C SER A 48 -2.73 -5.00 -15.73
N LYS A 49 -1.55 -5.47 -16.15
CA LYS A 49 -0.23 -4.92 -15.76
C LYS A 49 -0.13 -3.41 -15.96
N LYS A 50 -0.67 -2.88 -17.06
CA LYS A 50 -0.61 -1.44 -17.38
C LYS A 50 -1.36 -0.62 -16.32
N THR A 51 -2.55 -1.08 -15.94
CA THR A 51 -3.37 -0.46 -14.89
C THR A 51 -2.69 -0.56 -13.53
N LEU A 52 -2.07 -1.71 -13.24
CA LEU A 52 -1.36 -1.94 -11.99
C LEU A 52 -0.16 -0.99 -11.84
N TYR A 53 0.69 -0.88 -12.86
CA TYR A 53 1.80 0.07 -12.86
C TYR A 53 1.33 1.52 -12.74
N LEU A 54 0.25 1.89 -13.43
CA LEU A 54 -0.31 3.24 -13.37
C LEU A 54 -0.83 3.57 -11.96
N LEU A 55 -1.42 2.61 -11.25
CA LEU A 55 -1.86 2.77 -9.86
C LEU A 55 -0.71 2.71 -8.84
N LEU A 56 0.40 2.02 -9.17
CA LEU A 56 1.55 1.93 -8.28
C LEU A 56 2.27 3.28 -8.15
N ILE A 57 2.36 4.05 -9.24
CA ILE A 57 3.00 5.38 -9.25
C ILE A 57 2.41 6.32 -8.18
N PRO A 58 1.10 6.60 -8.16
CA PRO A 58 0.51 7.46 -7.13
C PRO A 58 0.60 6.83 -5.74
N ALA A 59 0.53 5.50 -5.61
CA ALA A 59 0.71 4.83 -4.31
C ALA A 59 2.12 5.05 -3.74
N VAL A 60 3.16 4.99 -4.57
CA VAL A 60 4.54 5.34 -4.20
C VAL A 60 4.62 6.80 -3.76
N LEU A 61 4.04 7.73 -4.54
CA LEU A 61 4.09 9.16 -4.22
C LEU A 61 3.41 9.47 -2.87
N ILE A 62 2.22 8.92 -2.62
CA ILE A 62 1.49 9.09 -1.36
C ILE A 62 2.28 8.50 -0.20
N THR A 63 2.87 7.31 -0.38
CA THR A 63 3.67 6.66 0.67
C THR A 63 4.94 7.46 0.97
N SER A 64 5.58 8.07 -0.03
CA SER A 64 6.72 8.96 0.17
C SER A 64 6.34 10.21 0.97
N ILE A 65 5.19 10.82 0.69
CA ILE A 65 4.67 11.99 1.44
C ILE A 65 4.37 11.59 2.90
N ALA A 66 3.73 10.44 3.11
CA ALA A 66 3.43 9.92 4.44
C ALA A 66 4.72 9.59 5.22
N THR A 67 5.70 9.00 4.55
CA THR A 67 7.03 8.70 5.13
C THR A 67 7.74 9.99 5.54
N TRP A 68 7.74 11.01 4.69
CA TRP A 68 8.30 12.32 5.05
C TRP A 68 7.59 12.96 6.25
N SER A 69 6.27 12.86 6.29
CA SER A 69 5.47 13.36 7.43
C SER A 69 5.83 12.61 8.71
N PHE A 70 6.01 11.29 8.64
CA PHE A 70 6.40 10.46 9.77
C PHE A 70 7.82 10.74 10.26
N TYR A 71 8.76 11.00 9.34
CA TYR A 71 10.10 11.46 9.66
C TYR A 71 10.06 12.76 10.49
N ASN A 72 9.25 13.74 10.10
CA ASN A 72 9.12 15.00 10.84
C ASN A 72 8.54 14.77 12.25
N VAL A 73 7.57 13.87 12.39
CA VAL A 73 6.99 13.50 13.70
C VAL A 73 8.04 12.85 14.61
N LEU A 74 8.78 11.87 14.10
CA LEU A 74 9.82 11.17 14.88
C LEU A 74 10.97 12.10 15.28
N THR A 75 11.38 12.99 14.37
CA THR A 75 12.43 13.98 14.64
C THR A 75 11.98 14.95 15.73
N TYR A 76 10.73 15.42 15.69
CA TYR A 76 10.17 16.29 16.72
C TYR A 76 10.07 15.61 18.08
N CYS A 77 9.77 14.31 18.12
CA CYS A 77 9.75 13.52 19.34
C CYS A 77 11.15 13.18 19.89
N GLY A 78 12.23 13.67 19.28
CA GLY A 78 13.60 13.45 19.76
C GLY A 78 14.12 12.02 19.56
N ALA A 79 13.60 11.29 18.57
CA ALA A 79 14.09 9.94 18.27
C ALA A 79 15.58 9.97 17.90
N SER A 80 16.37 9.02 18.42
CA SER A 80 17.78 8.88 18.03
C SER A 80 17.89 8.49 16.56
N ALA A 81 18.98 8.87 15.88
CA ALA A 81 19.15 8.65 14.45
C ALA A 81 18.93 7.18 14.04
N PHE A 82 19.44 6.23 14.84
CA PHE A 82 19.26 4.79 14.59
C PHE A 82 17.79 4.35 14.69
N ILE A 83 17.10 4.75 15.76
CA ILE A 83 15.68 4.43 15.97
C ILE A 83 14.82 5.06 14.87
N LEU A 84 15.13 6.31 14.51
CA LEU A 84 14.44 7.06 13.48
C LEU A 84 14.49 6.32 12.14
N TYR A 85 15.67 5.95 11.64
CA TYR A 85 15.79 5.33 10.32
C TYR A 85 15.21 3.91 10.29
N ILE A 86 15.36 3.12 11.36
CA ILE A 86 14.75 1.78 11.44
C ILE A 86 13.22 1.88 11.41
N THR A 87 12.65 2.77 12.22
CA THR A 87 11.19 2.92 12.31
C THR A 87 10.62 3.46 11.02
N LEU A 88 11.31 4.42 10.39
CA LEU A 88 10.93 4.99 9.11
C LEU A 88 11.00 3.95 7.97
N GLY A 89 12.07 3.17 7.94
CA GLY A 89 12.27 2.11 6.94
C GLY A 89 11.22 1.01 7.09
N ALA A 90 10.96 0.55 8.32
CA ALA A 90 9.92 -0.44 8.60
C ALA A 90 8.53 0.06 8.19
N PHE A 91 8.20 1.31 8.50
CA PHE A 91 6.95 1.94 8.10
C PHE A 91 6.80 1.99 6.58
N ALA A 92 7.80 2.51 5.86
CA ALA A 92 7.75 2.61 4.40
C ALA A 92 7.62 1.23 3.73
N LEU A 93 8.43 0.25 4.15
CA LEU A 93 8.42 -1.10 3.60
C LEU A 93 7.09 -1.81 3.86
N TYR A 94 6.57 -1.73 5.09
CA TYR A 94 5.30 -2.33 5.46
C TYR A 94 4.14 -1.73 4.65
N SER A 95 4.05 -0.40 4.62
CA SER A 95 2.99 0.32 3.90
C SER A 95 3.02 0.05 2.40
N MET A 96 4.21 0.05 1.78
CA MET A 96 4.37 -0.27 0.36
C MET A 96 3.94 -1.70 0.05
N THR A 97 4.33 -2.67 0.90
CA THR A 97 3.98 -4.08 0.71
C THR A 97 2.47 -4.30 0.77
N VAL A 98 1.82 -3.72 1.79
CA VAL A 98 0.37 -3.85 1.98
C VAL A 98 -0.40 -3.18 0.84
N LEU A 99 0.00 -1.97 0.43
CA LEU A 99 -0.66 -1.25 -0.66
C LEU A 99 -0.48 -1.97 -1.99
N ALA A 100 0.73 -2.44 -2.30
CA ALA A 100 1.00 -3.19 -3.53
C ALA A 100 0.18 -4.49 -3.58
N ALA A 101 0.12 -5.24 -2.48
CA ALA A 101 -0.67 -6.47 -2.40
C ALA A 101 -2.17 -6.19 -2.55
N PHE A 102 -2.69 -5.14 -1.91
CA PHE A 102 -4.09 -4.74 -2.04
C PHE A 102 -4.44 -4.31 -3.47
N LEU A 103 -3.62 -3.46 -4.10
CA LEU A 103 -3.81 -3.03 -5.47
C LEU A 103 -3.76 -4.21 -6.44
N PHE A 104 -2.81 -5.12 -6.26
CA PHE A 104 -2.70 -6.34 -7.06
C PHE A 104 -3.97 -7.20 -6.97
N CYS A 105 -4.47 -7.47 -5.76
CA CYS A 105 -5.73 -8.18 -5.56
C CYS A 105 -6.90 -7.50 -6.28
N LYS A 106 -7.05 -6.18 -6.12
CA LYS A 106 -8.17 -5.43 -6.71
C LYS A 106 -8.11 -5.40 -8.22
N VAL A 107 -6.92 -5.23 -8.78
CA VAL A 107 -6.72 -5.22 -10.24
C VAL A 107 -7.01 -6.60 -10.83
N ILE A 108 -6.57 -7.68 -10.18
CA ILE A 108 -6.87 -9.05 -10.63
C ILE A 108 -8.36 -9.35 -10.53
N GLN A 109 -9.02 -9.02 -9.40
CA GLN A 109 -10.46 -9.19 -9.25
C GLN A 109 -11.25 -8.45 -10.34
N LEU A 110 -10.87 -7.20 -10.63
CA LEU A 110 -11.49 -6.40 -11.67
C LEU A 110 -11.31 -7.02 -13.05
N ALA A 111 -10.12 -7.56 -13.33
CA ALA A 111 -9.81 -8.16 -14.61
C ALA A 111 -10.47 -9.54 -14.78
N ALA A 112 -10.58 -10.34 -13.72
CA ALA A 112 -11.36 -11.58 -13.70
C ALA A 112 -12.85 -11.30 -13.95
N TYR A 113 -13.42 -10.32 -13.25
CA TYR A 113 -14.81 -9.89 -13.46
C TYR A 113 -15.07 -9.47 -14.91
N LYS A 114 -14.15 -8.69 -15.52
CA LYS A 114 -14.24 -8.30 -16.94
C LYS A 114 -14.12 -9.49 -17.91
N ALA A 115 -13.46 -10.55 -17.49
CA ALA A 115 -13.31 -11.79 -18.26
C ALA A 115 -14.47 -12.78 -18.03
N GLY A 116 -15.43 -12.47 -17.15
CA GLY A 116 -16.55 -13.35 -16.83
C GLY A 116 -16.21 -14.51 -15.90
N LEU A 117 -15.10 -14.40 -15.16
CA LEU A 117 -14.63 -15.36 -14.14
C LEU A 117 -14.98 -14.89 -12.73
#